data_AF-A0A525BY87-F1
#
_entry.id   AF-A0A525BY87-F1
#
_cell.length_a   1.000
_cell.length_b   1.000
_cell.length_c   1.000
_cell.angle_alpha   90.00
_cell.angle_beta   90.00
_cell.angle_gamma   90.00
#
_symmetry.space_group_name_H-M   'P 1'
#
loop_
_entity.id
_entity.type
_entity.pdbx_description
1 polymer ?
#
loop_
_entity_poly.entity_id
_entity_poly.type
_entity_poly.pdbx_seq_one_letter_code
_entity_poly.pdbx_strand_id
1 'polypeptide(L)'
;MFFSVERTLVEKILAVVKDSYGENAVETLRNRIRHMYDICMILRIDEYRKFIQGMEFKGFYEKCIADEEGGFLESNSYKKPLAEAPIFDQNQNWKDKLLSTYNGVFKDLVFGEFPDFGEVLAALEFIKINLKSSAV
;
A
#
# COMPACT_ATOMS: atom_id res chain seq x y z
N MET A 1 4.88 -14.36 17.68
CA MET A 1 5.46 -14.60 16.34
C MET A 1 5.83 -13.24 15.79
N PHE A 2 7.12 -12.95 15.62
CA PHE A 2 7.57 -11.65 15.14
C PHE A 2 7.25 -11.55 13.65
N PHE A 3 6.30 -10.69 13.27
CA PHE A 3 6.02 -10.40 11.86
C PHE A 3 7.24 -9.67 11.27
N SER A 4 7.78 -10.17 10.17
CA SER A 4 8.91 -9.52 9.50
C SER A 4 8.48 -8.20 8.87
N VAL A 5 9.43 -7.30 8.62
CA VAL A 5 9.13 -5.98 8.03
C VAL A 5 8.56 -6.14 6.62
N GLU A 6 9.01 -7.15 5.87
CA GLU A 6 8.46 -7.51 4.55
C GLU A 6 6.98 -7.89 4.64
N ARG A 7 6.60 -8.67 5.66
CA ARG A 7 5.19 -9.02 5.89
C ARG A 7 4.36 -7.81 6.22
N THR A 8 4.84 -6.96 7.10
CA THR A 8 4.15 -5.71 7.46
C THR A 8 4.00 -4.81 6.23
N LEU A 9 5.03 -4.69 5.40
CA LEU A 9 4.98 -3.94 4.15
C LEU A 9 3.90 -4.47 3.20
N VAL A 10 3.90 -5.77 2.96
CA VAL A 10 2.96 -6.44 2.06
C VAL A 10 1.52 -6.32 2.58
N GLU A 11 1.28 -6.58 3.86
CA GLU A 11 -0.04 -6.44 4.47
C GLU A 11 -0.57 -4.99 4.37
N LYS A 12 0.30 -3.99 4.55
CA LYS A 12 -0.08 -2.58 4.36
C LYS A 12 -0.43 -2.28 2.90
N ILE A 13 0.33 -2.81 1.94
CA ILE A 13 0.05 -2.66 0.50
C ILE A 13 -1.31 -3.28 0.16
N LEU A 14 -1.54 -4.52 0.59
CA LEU A 14 -2.79 -5.24 0.34
C LEU A 14 -4.00 -4.51 0.96
N ALA A 15 -3.86 -4.02 2.19
CA ALA A 15 -4.90 -3.23 2.85
C ALA A 15 -5.25 -1.94 2.08
N VAL A 16 -4.24 -1.19 1.62
CA VAL A 16 -4.45 0.04 0.83
C VAL A 16 -5.13 -0.28 -0.51
N VAL A 17 -4.69 -1.35 -1.18
CA VAL A 17 -5.29 -1.80 -2.45
C VAL A 17 -6.74 -2.24 -2.24
N LYS A 18 -7.00 -3.08 -1.24
CA LYS A 18 -8.34 -3.56 -0.88
C LYS A 18 -9.28 -2.41 -0.54
N ASP A 19 -8.85 -1.50 0.33
CA ASP A 19 -9.65 -0.34 0.74
C ASP A 19 -9.95 0.59 -0.46
N SER A 20 -9.05 0.64 -1.46
CA SER A 20 -9.26 1.44 -2.67
C SER A 20 -10.37 0.91 -3.60
N TYR A 21 -10.75 -0.37 -3.48
CA TYR A 21 -11.85 -0.97 -4.24
C TYR A 21 -13.22 -0.83 -3.57
N GLY A 22 -13.29 -0.28 -2.35
CA GLY A 22 -14.54 -0.09 -1.62
C GLY A 22 -15.35 1.12 -2.11
N GLU A 23 -16.65 1.14 -1.80
CA GLU A 23 -17.57 2.22 -2.20
C GLU A 23 -17.17 3.60 -1.64
N ASN A 24 -16.56 3.65 -0.45
CA ASN A 24 -16.06 4.86 0.21
C ASN A 24 -14.52 4.95 0.21
N ALA A 25 -13.88 4.46 -0.86
CA ALA A 25 -12.43 4.29 -0.94
C ALA A 25 -11.63 5.52 -0.48
N VAL A 26 -11.99 6.74 -0.88
CA VAL A 26 -11.25 7.95 -0.50
C VAL A 26 -11.26 8.17 1.01
N GLU A 27 -12.42 8.08 1.66
CA GLU A 27 -12.52 8.31 3.11
C GLU A 27 -11.81 7.19 3.88
N THR A 28 -11.91 5.94 3.41
CA THR A 28 -11.15 4.82 3.99
C THR A 28 -9.64 5.04 3.86
N LEU A 29 -9.18 5.46 2.68
CA LEU A 29 -7.76 5.73 2.42
C LEU A 29 -7.21 6.91 3.23
N ARG A 30 -8.04 7.92 3.53
CA ARG A 30 -7.66 9.00 4.47
C ARG A 30 -7.36 8.44 5.86
N ASN A 31 -8.13 7.46 6.34
CA ASN A 31 -7.82 6.76 7.60
C ASN A 31 -6.58 5.86 7.49
N ARG A 32 -6.18 5.50 6.27
CA ARG A 32 -4.96 4.73 5.97
C ARG A 32 -3.74 5.59 5.63
N ILE A 33 -3.78 6.90 5.87
CA ILE A 33 -2.67 7.79 5.52
C ILE A 33 -1.33 7.38 6.17
N ARG A 34 -1.39 6.87 7.41
CA ARG A 34 -0.23 6.29 8.11
C ARG A 34 0.34 5.07 7.40
N HIS A 35 -0.51 4.22 6.81
CA HIS A 35 -0.05 3.06 6.07
C HIS A 35 0.72 3.48 4.81
N MET A 36 0.24 4.49 4.08
CA MET A 36 0.95 5.03 2.91
C MET A 36 2.29 5.67 3.29
N TYR A 37 2.33 6.41 4.41
CA TYR A 37 3.57 6.92 4.98
C TYR A 37 4.54 5.79 5.34
N ASP A 38 4.09 4.77 6.08
CA ASP A 38 4.93 3.65 6.51
C ASP A 38 5.48 2.89 5.30
N ILE A 39 4.67 2.65 4.26
CA ILE A 39 5.11 2.03 3.01
C ILE A 39 6.25 2.85 2.38
N CYS A 40 6.07 4.17 2.28
CA CYS A 40 7.08 5.07 1.74
C CYS A 40 8.39 5.00 2.56
N MET A 41 8.29 5.06 3.90
CA MET A 41 9.44 4.98 4.79
C MET A 41 10.17 3.65 4.71
N ILE A 42 9.44 2.53 4.67
CA ILE A 42 10.03 1.20 4.49
C ILE A 42 10.73 1.13 3.13
N LEU A 43 10.10 1.62 2.06
CA LEU A 43 10.68 1.64 0.72
C LEU A 43 11.82 2.65 0.53
N ARG A 44 12.15 3.49 1.51
CA ARG A 44 13.42 4.23 1.47
C ARG A 44 14.64 3.35 1.75
N ILE A 45 14.44 2.17 2.34
CA ILE A 45 15.49 1.19 2.57
C ILE A 45 15.60 0.28 1.35
N ASP A 46 16.76 0.31 0.68
CA ASP A 46 17.01 -0.42 -0.57
C ASP A 46 16.77 -1.94 -0.46
N GLU A 47 16.98 -2.51 0.72
CA GLU A 47 16.70 -3.92 1.01
C GLU A 47 15.25 -4.29 0.66
N TYR A 48 14.28 -3.46 1.08
CA TYR A 48 12.87 -3.73 0.83
C TYR A 48 12.45 -3.41 -0.61
N ARG A 49 13.15 -2.49 -1.30
CA ARG A 49 12.98 -2.30 -2.75
C ARG A 49 13.42 -3.54 -3.52
N LYS A 50 14.58 -4.10 -3.17
CA LYS A 50 15.10 -5.34 -3.76
C LYS A 50 14.18 -6.52 -3.46
N PHE A 51 13.61 -6.58 -2.26
CA PHE A 51 12.59 -7.58 -1.92
C PHE A 51 11.39 -7.49 -2.86
N ILE A 52 10.79 -6.30 -3.04
CA ILE A 52 9.63 -6.12 -3.95
C ILE A 52 9.97 -6.46 -5.41
N GLN A 53 11.19 -6.14 -5.86
CA GLN A 53 11.66 -6.47 -7.21
C GLN A 53 12.05 -7.96 -7.37
N GLY A 54 12.21 -8.67 -6.26
CA GLY A 54 12.63 -10.06 -6.25
C GLY A 54 11.50 -11.00 -6.70
N MET A 55 11.89 -12.16 -7.24
CA MET A 55 10.93 -13.19 -7.66
C MET A 55 10.12 -13.76 -6.49
N GLU A 56 10.66 -13.69 -5.26
CA GLU A 56 9.99 -14.16 -4.05
C GLU A 56 8.80 -13.27 -3.66
N PHE A 57 8.76 -12.01 -4.11
CA PHE A 57 7.68 -11.08 -3.80
C PHE A 57 6.31 -11.63 -4.18
N LYS A 58 6.20 -12.25 -5.37
CA LYS A 58 4.95 -12.82 -5.88
C LYS A 58 4.38 -13.87 -4.93
N GLY A 59 5.17 -14.92 -4.66
CA GLY A 59 4.76 -15.98 -3.76
C GLY A 59 4.55 -15.49 -2.33
N PHE A 60 5.21 -14.40 -1.92
CA PHE A 60 5.05 -13.82 -0.61
C PHE A 60 3.72 -13.07 -0.46
N TYR A 61 3.35 -12.19 -1.40
CA TYR A 61 2.08 -11.48 -1.31
C TYR A 61 0.89 -12.41 -1.53
N GLU A 62 1.00 -13.44 -2.38
CA GLU A 62 -0.05 -14.45 -2.56
C GLU A 62 -0.31 -15.22 -1.26
N LYS A 63 0.74 -15.57 -0.52
CA LYS A 63 0.59 -16.14 0.83
C LYS A 63 -0.09 -15.18 1.80
N CYS A 64 0.28 -13.90 1.78
CA CYS A 64 -0.38 -12.91 2.64
C CYS A 64 -1.86 -12.75 2.31
N ILE A 65 -2.24 -12.80 1.02
CA ILE A 65 -3.64 -12.81 0.59
C ILE A 65 -4.34 -14.06 1.10
N ALA A 66 -3.75 -15.24 0.91
CA ALA A 66 -4.34 -16.50 1.36
C ALA A 66 -4.51 -16.56 2.89
N ASP A 67 -3.54 -16.03 3.65
CA ASP A 67 -3.62 -15.89 5.10
C ASP A 67 -4.77 -14.95 5.52
N GLU A 68 -5.01 -13.87 4.77
CA GLU A 68 -6.11 -12.93 5.03
C GLU A 68 -7.47 -13.50 4.64
N GLU A 69 -7.59 -14.17 3.48
CA GLU A 69 -8.83 -14.78 2.99
C GLU A 69 -9.22 -16.04 3.77
N GLY A 70 -8.24 -16.81 4.27
CA GLY A 70 -8.46 -17.95 5.16
C GLY A 70 -8.88 -17.55 6.58
N GLY A 71 -8.82 -16.26 6.92
CA GLY A 71 -9.19 -15.72 8.22
C GLY A 71 -10.65 -15.26 8.30
N PHE A 72 -11.46 -15.99 9.07
CA PHE A 72 -12.79 -15.67 9.63
C PHE A 72 -13.94 -15.23 8.69
N LEU A 73 -13.70 -14.73 7.48
CA LEU A 73 -14.70 -14.36 6.48
C LEU A 73 -14.06 -14.50 5.09
N GLU A 74 -14.55 -15.44 4.27
CA GLU A 74 -14.19 -15.51 2.84
C GLU A 74 -14.51 -14.16 2.17
N SER A 75 -13.53 -13.27 2.10
CA SER A 75 -13.68 -11.98 1.46
C SER A 75 -13.20 -12.13 0.02
N ASN A 76 -14.10 -11.98 -0.96
CA ASN A 76 -13.77 -11.92 -2.38
C ASN A 76 -12.97 -10.64 -2.76
N SER A 77 -12.30 -10.03 -1.79
CA SER A 77 -11.71 -8.70 -1.87
C SER A 77 -10.51 -8.63 -2.81
N TYR A 78 -9.84 -9.76 -3.06
CA TYR A 78 -8.64 -9.85 -3.90
C TYR A 78 -8.88 -10.51 -5.27
N LYS A 79 -10.14 -10.70 -5.67
CA LYS A 79 -10.49 -11.18 -7.03
C LYS A 79 -10.17 -10.16 -8.14
N LYS A 80 -9.92 -8.91 -7.79
CA LYS A 80 -9.57 -7.83 -8.72
C LYS A 80 -8.05 -7.71 -8.85
N PRO A 81 -7.51 -7.34 -10.02
CA PRO A 81 -6.06 -7.25 -10.22
C PRO A 81 -5.45 -6.16 -9.34
N LEU A 82 -4.55 -6.52 -8.41
CA LEU A 82 -3.97 -5.55 -7.48
C LEU A 82 -3.35 -4.32 -8.19
N ALA A 83 -2.70 -4.53 -9.33
CA ALA A 83 -2.08 -3.46 -10.11
C ALA A 83 -3.07 -2.48 -10.77
N GLU A 84 -4.35 -2.84 -10.86
CA GLU A 84 -5.44 -2.03 -11.41
C GLU A 84 -6.26 -1.35 -10.32
N ALA A 85 -5.71 -1.28 -9.10
CA ALA A 85 -6.40 -0.66 -7.98
C ALA A 85 -6.58 0.85 -8.20
N PRO A 86 -7.76 1.43 -7.88
CA PRO A 86 -8.03 2.85 -8.07
C PRO A 86 -7.03 3.80 -7.39
N ILE A 87 -6.39 3.35 -6.31
CA ILE A 87 -5.32 4.10 -5.64
C ILE A 87 -4.13 4.40 -6.59
N PHE A 88 -3.87 3.54 -7.56
CA PHE A 88 -2.80 3.68 -8.55
C PHE A 88 -3.19 4.50 -9.78
N ASP A 89 -4.48 4.72 -10.02
CA ASP A 89 -4.96 5.63 -11.07
C ASP A 89 -4.92 7.08 -10.63
N GLN A 90 -4.77 7.34 -9.32
CA GLN A 90 -4.20 8.60 -8.84
C GLN A 90 -4.95 9.86 -9.34
N ASN A 91 -6.28 9.76 -9.49
CA ASN A 91 -7.15 10.87 -9.91
C ASN A 91 -6.88 12.14 -9.09
N GLN A 92 -6.85 13.31 -9.73
CA GLN A 92 -6.51 14.60 -9.09
C GLN A 92 -7.32 14.84 -7.80
N ASN A 93 -8.63 14.54 -7.84
CA ASN A 93 -9.53 14.68 -6.68
C ASN A 93 -9.11 13.79 -5.49
N TRP A 94 -8.65 12.55 -5.75
CA TRP A 94 -8.17 11.65 -4.70
C TRP A 94 -6.86 12.17 -4.12
N LYS A 95 -5.93 12.61 -4.99
CA LYS A 95 -4.66 13.21 -4.57
C LYS A 95 -4.89 14.40 -3.66
N ASP A 96 -5.75 15.33 -4.04
CA ASP A 96 -6.00 16.55 -3.27
C ASP A 96 -6.57 16.22 -1.87
N LYS A 97 -7.49 15.25 -1.78
CA LYS A 97 -8.08 14.81 -0.50
C LYS A 97 -7.08 14.07 0.39
N LEU A 98 -6.26 13.20 -0.19
CA LEU A 98 -5.22 12.48 0.54
C LEU A 98 -4.10 13.42 0.98
N LEU A 99 -3.66 14.33 0.11
CA LEU A 99 -2.66 15.36 0.39
C LEU A 99 -3.11 16.28 1.53
N SER A 100 -4.37 16.72 1.50
CA SER A 100 -4.95 17.53 2.59
C SER A 100 -4.91 16.79 3.93
N THR A 101 -5.16 15.48 3.92
CA THR A 101 -5.08 14.66 5.14
C THR A 101 -3.63 14.40 5.57
N TYR A 102 -2.73 14.18 4.61
CA TYR A 102 -1.29 13.97 4.81
C TYR A 102 -0.64 15.18 5.47
N ASN A 103 -0.86 16.38 4.91
CA ASN A 103 -0.31 17.64 5.39
C ASN A 103 -1.10 18.27 6.54
N GLY A 104 -2.25 17.67 6.91
CA GLY A 104 -3.06 18.10 8.05
C GLY A 104 -2.55 17.51 9.36
N VAL A 105 -3.49 17.08 10.21
CA VAL A 105 -3.23 16.56 11.57
C VAL A 105 -2.21 15.42 11.59
N PHE A 106 -2.10 14.64 10.51
CA PHE A 106 -1.12 13.56 10.46
C PHE A 106 0.32 14.05 10.55
N LYS A 107 0.66 15.17 9.90
CA LYS A 107 2.01 15.74 9.91
C LYS A 107 2.47 16.10 11.32
N ASP A 108 1.56 16.63 12.14
CA ASP A 108 1.83 17.00 13.53
C ASP A 108 2.06 15.77 14.45
N LEU A 109 1.64 14.58 14.01
CA LEU A 109 1.82 13.32 14.74
C LEU A 109 3.09 12.56 14.34
N VAL A 110 3.79 12.98 13.28
CA VAL A 110 5.02 12.34 12.82
C VAL A 110 6.22 13.00 13.50
N PHE A 111 6.95 12.20 14.27
CA PHE A 111 8.24 12.60 14.83
C PHE A 111 9.36 12.16 13.88
N GLY A 112 10.15 13.12 13.38
CA GLY A 112 11.30 12.85 12.52
C GLY A 112 11.08 13.26 11.06
N GLU A 113 11.58 12.44 10.13
CA GLU A 113 11.46 12.74 8.70
C GLU A 113 10.02 12.59 8.20
N PHE A 114 9.58 13.58 7.45
CA PHE A 114 8.27 13.59 6.81
C PHE A 114 8.49 13.71 5.30
N PRO A 115 8.35 12.60 4.53
CA PRO A 115 8.48 12.64 3.08
C PRO A 115 7.53 13.65 2.46
N ASP A 116 7.88 14.18 1.29
CA ASP A 116 6.87 14.86 0.50
C ASP A 116 5.82 13.84 0.02
N PHE A 117 4.58 14.28 -0.16
CA PHE A 117 3.54 13.39 -0.68
C PHE A 117 3.90 12.82 -2.06
N GLY A 118 4.68 13.54 -2.87
CA GLY A 118 5.25 13.05 -4.12
C GLY A 118 6.13 11.80 -3.96
N GLU A 119 6.87 11.68 -2.85
CA GLU A 119 7.64 10.46 -2.56
C GLU A 119 6.73 9.27 -2.24
N VAL A 120 5.63 9.52 -1.52
CA VAL A 120 4.61 8.51 -1.24
C VAL A 120 3.97 8.05 -2.55
N LEU A 121 3.63 8.97 -3.44
CA LEU A 121 3.09 8.64 -4.76
C LEU A 121 4.09 7.85 -5.61
N ALA A 122 5.38 8.20 -5.58
CA ALA A 122 6.43 7.46 -6.27
C ALA A 122 6.59 6.03 -5.71
N ALA A 123 6.47 5.85 -4.39
CA ALA A 123 6.48 4.54 -3.76
C ALA A 123 5.28 3.68 -4.20
N LEU A 124 4.09 4.28 -4.28
CA LEU A 124 2.89 3.59 -4.80
C LEU A 124 3.05 3.21 -6.29
N GLU A 125 3.60 4.10 -7.11
CA GLU A 125 3.90 3.82 -8.53
C GLU A 125 4.90 2.65 -8.67
N PHE A 126 5.94 2.63 -7.83
CA PHE A 126 6.91 1.53 -7.79
C PHE A 126 6.23 0.18 -7.47
N ILE A 127 5.33 0.17 -6.49
CA ILE A 127 4.56 -1.04 -6.14
C ILE A 127 3.68 -1.47 -7.31
N LYS A 128 2.95 -0.55 -7.95
CA LYS A 128 2.10 -0.83 -9.14
C LYS A 128 2.88 -1.55 -10.23
N ILE A 129 4.09 -1.06 -10.56
CA ILE A 129 4.94 -1.64 -11.60
C ILE A 129 5.35 -3.07 -11.24
N ASN A 130 5.77 -3.33 -9.99
CA ASN A 130 6.22 -4.65 -9.57
C ASN A 130 5.07 -5.65 -9.41
N LEU A 131 3.88 -5.19 -8.99
CA LEU A 131 2.66 -6.00 -8.99
C LEU A 131 2.27 -6.41 -10.42
N LYS A 132 2.35 -5.47 -11.39
CA LYS A 132 2.06 -5.76 -12.80
C LYS A 132 3.10 -6.70 -13.42
N SER A 133 4.38 -6.50 -13.12
CA SER A 133 5.46 -7.35 -13.64
C SER A 133 5.39 -8.78 -13.09
N SER A 134 4.83 -8.95 -11.89
CA SER A 134 4.62 -10.25 -11.26
C SER A 134 3.35 -10.97 -11.77
N ALA A 135 2.45 -10.27 -12.47
CA ALA A 135 1.23 -10.86 -13.01
C ALA A 135 1.42 -11.65 -14.31
N VAL A 136 2.64 -11.67 -14.87
CA VAL A 136 3.03 -12.43 -16.08
C VAL A 136 3.58 -13.81 -15.71
#